data_AF-A0A4U5P6G9-F1
#
_entry.id   AF-A0A4U5P6G9-F1
#
_cell.length_a   1.000
_cell.length_b   1.000
_cell.length_c   1.000
_cell.angle_alpha   90.00
_cell.angle_beta   90.00
_cell.angle_gamma   90.00
#
_symmetry.space_group_name_H-M   'P 1'
#
loop_
_entity.id
_entity.type
_entity.pdbx_description
1 polymer ?
#
loop_
_entity_poly.entity_id
_entity_poly.type
_entity_poly.pdbx_seq_one_letter_code
_entity_poly.pdbx_strand_id
1 'polypeptide(L)' 'TFTNYFSKYGEVMDSVIMTDRHSGRPRGFGFVTFADPAVADRVLEEDHVIDGRA' A
#
# COMPACT_ATOMS: atom_id res chain seq x y z
N THR A 1 -8.63 1.01 0.48
CA THR A 1 -7.54 1.68 -0.26
C THR A 1 -6.25 1.48 0.49
N PHE A 2 -5.10 1.55 -0.19
CA PHE A 2 -3.79 1.39 0.45
C PHE A 2 -3.61 2.41 1.58
N THR A 3 -3.97 3.69 1.37
CA THR A 3 -3.96 4.70 2.43
C THR A 3 -4.70 4.22 3.68
N ASN A 4 -5.99 3.85 3.58
CA ASN A 4 -6.79 3.49 4.75
C ASN A 4 -6.21 2.27 5.51
N TYR A 5 -5.67 1.29 4.80
CA TYR A 5 -5.09 0.11 5.44
C TYR A 5 -3.77 0.44 6.12
N PHE A 6 -2.88 1.16 5.43
CA PHE A 6 -1.52 1.42 5.90
C PHE A 6 -1.43 2.60 6.88
N SER A 7 -2.43 3.50 6.92
CA SER A 7 -2.53 4.57 7.91
C SER A 7 -2.55 4.08 9.36
N LYS A 8 -2.84 2.80 9.61
CA LYS A 8 -2.78 2.21 10.96
C LYS A 8 -1.35 2.00 11.48
N TYR A 9 -0.36 1.93 10.58
CA TYR A 9 1.04 1.74 10.94
C TYR A 9 1.79 3.06 11.12
N GLY A 10 1.34 4.11 10.44
CA GLY A 10 1.92 5.45 10.53
C GLY A 10 1.35 6.41 9.50
N GLU A 11 1.90 7.62 9.47
CA GLU A 11 1.47 8.64 8.52
C GLU A 11 1.87 8.27 7.09
N VAL A 12 0.87 8.10 6.22
CA VAL A 12 1.05 7.82 4.79
C VAL A 12 1.13 9.15 4.05
N MET A 13 2.27 9.41 3.40
CA MET A 13 2.48 10.60 2.57
C MET A 13 1.87 10.46 1.19
N ASP A 14 2.00 9.28 0.59
CA ASP A 14 1.44 9.01 -0.73
C ASP A 14 1.11 7.53 -0.88
N SER A 15 0.14 7.22 -1.74
CA SER A 15 -0.14 5.84 -2.12
C SER A 15 -0.67 5.78 -3.55
N VAL A 16 -0.07 4.93 -4.37
CA VAL A 16 -0.44 4.75 -5.77
C VAL A 16 -0.73 3.29 -6.06
N ILE A 17 -1.92 3.02 -6.61
CA ILE A 17 -2.28 1.70 -7.12
C ILE A 17 -1.93 1.68 -8.59
N MET A 18 -1.06 0.76 -8.99
CA MET A 18 -0.66 0.67 -10.39
C MET A 18 -1.78 0.03 -11.19
N THR A 19 -2.38 0.80 -12.09
CA THR A 19 -3.40 0.34 -13.03
C THR A 19 -2.79 0.21 -14.42
N ASP A 20 -3.28 -0.78 -15.18
CA ASP A 20 -2.93 -0.93 -16.57
C ASP A 20 -3.55 0.23 -17.37
N ARG A 21 -2.71 0.97 -18.11
CA ARG A 21 -3.14 2.21 -18.79
C ARG A 21 -4.12 1.99 -19.93
N HIS A 22 -4.20 0.77 -20.47
CA HIS A 22 -5.07 0.45 -21.61
C HIS A 22 -6.43 -0.09 -21.15
N SER A 23 -6.44 -0.91 -20.10
CA SER A 23 -7.65 -1.59 -19.59
C SER A 23 -8.23 -0.93 -18.34
N GLY A 24 -7.51 -0.03 -17.68
CA GLY A 24 -7.89 0.58 -16.40
C GLY A 24 -7.91 -0.39 -15.22
N ARG A 25 -7.52 -1.66 -15.43
CA ARG A 25 -7.56 -2.69 -14.39
C ARG A 25 -6.35 -2.59 -13.47
N PRO A 26 -6.49 -2.81 -12.15
CA PRO A 26 -5.35 -2.87 -11.24
C PRO A 26 -4.38 -3.98 -11.66
N ARG A 27 -3.08 -3.68 -11.68
CA ARG A 27 -2.00 -4.63 -12.01
C ARG A 27 -1.70 -5.60 -10.87
N GLY A 28 -2.41 -5.49 -9.75
CA GLY A 28 -2.22 -6.35 -8.57
C GLY A 28 -1.14 -5.87 -7.61
N PHE A 29 -0.55 -4.70 -7.84
CA PHE A 29 0.44 -4.11 -6.94
C PHE A 29 0.28 -2.58 -6.89
N GLY A 30 0.89 -1.97 -5.87
CA GLY A 30 0.95 -0.53 -5.71
C GLY A 30 2.10 -0.16 -4.78
N PHE A 31 2.31 1.13 -4.59
CA PHE A 31 3.36 1.68 -3.73
C PHE A 31 2.73 2.56 -2.66
N VAL A 32 3.33 2.56 -1.48
CA VAL A 32 2.95 3.40 -0.34
C VAL A 32 4.21 4.06 0.18
N THR A 33 4.15 5.37 0.39
CA THR A 33 5.24 6.16 0.96
C THR A 33 4.82 6.60 2.35
N PHE A 34 5.59 6.20 3.36
CA PHE A 34 5.41 6.66 4.74
C PHE A 34 6.26 7.89 5.04
N ALA A 35 5.82 8.71 5.99
CA ALA A 35 6.61 9.83 6.50
C ALA A 35 7.87 9.35 7.28
N ASP A 36 7.76 8.23 7.98
CA ASP A 36 8.84 7.62 8.76
C ASP A 36 9.29 6.30 8.11
N PRO A 37 10.57 6.15 7.72
CA PRO A 37 11.09 4.91 7.14
C PRO A 37 11.00 3.71 8.10
N ALA A 38 11.08 3.92 9.42
CA ALA A 38 10.97 2.83 10.38
C ALA A 38 9.58 2.17 10.39
N VAL A 39 8.55 2.89 9.94
CA VAL A 39 7.20 2.32 9.73
C VAL A 39 7.22 1.33 8.58
N ALA A 40 7.92 1.65 7.49
CA ALA A 40 8.01 0.75 6.34
C ALA A 40 8.68 -0.58 6.72
N ASP A 41 9.75 -0.54 7.52
CA ASP A 41 10.44 -1.75 7.98
C ASP A 41 9.49 -2.67 8.78
N ARG A 42 8.72 -2.11 9.74
CA ARG A 42 7.75 -2.89 10.53
C ARG A 42 6.62 -3.46 9.69
N VAL A 43 6.14 -2.68 8.72
CA VAL A 43 5.09 -3.12 7.78
C VAL A 43 5.60 -4.32 6.98
N LEU A 44 6.83 -4.29 6.50
CA LEU A 44 7.44 -5.38 5.73
C LEU A 44 7.64 -6.69 6.52
N GLU A 45 7.57 -6.66 7.85
CA GLU A 45 7.67 -7.86 8.70
C GLU A 45 6.34 -8.63 8.82
N GLU A 46 5.23 -8.05 8.39
CA GLU A 46 3.89 -8.64 8.49
C GLU A 46 3.33 -9.04 7.11
N ASP A 47 2.61 -10.17 7.07
CA ASP A 47 1.75 -10.49 5.92
C ASP A 47 0.46 -9.66 5.97
N HIS A 48 0.09 -9.06 4.84
CA HIS A 48 -1.07 -8.15 4.78
C HIS A 48 -2.17 -8.69 3.88
N VAL A 49 -3.36 -8.84 4.44
CA VAL A 49 -4.58 -9.07 3.65
C VAL A 49 -5.28 -7.73 3.42
N ILE A 50 -5.34 -7.29 2.16
CA ILE A 50 -5.96 -6.04 1.74
C ILE A 50 -7.07 -6.35 0.73
N ASP A 51 -8.30 -5.94 1.05
CA ASP A 51 -9.50 -6.19 0.21
C ASP A 51 -9.69 -7.68 -0.15
N GLY A 52 -9.37 -8.58 0.80
CA GLY A 52 -9.49 -10.04 0.63
C GLY A 52 -8.39 -10.68 -0.21
N ARG A 53 -7.32 -9.94 -0.52
CA ARG A 53 -6.13 -10.44 -1.21
C ARG A 53 -4.95 -10.43 -0.24
N ALA A 54 -4.34 -11.59 -0.06
CA ALA A 54 -3.04 -11.78 0.60
C ALA A 54 -1.92 -11.63 -0.43
#